data_AF-A0A5J6SR36-F1
#
_entry.id   AF-A0A5J6SR36-F1
#
_cell.length_a   1.000
_cell.length_b   1.000
_cell.length_c   1.000
_cell.angle_alpha   90.00
_cell.angle_beta   90.00
_cell.angle_gamma   90.00
#
_symmetry.space_group_name_H-M   'P 1'
#
loop_
_entity.id
_entity.type
_entity.pdbx_description
1 polymer ?
#
loop_
_entity_poly.entity_id
_entity_poly.type
_entity_poly.pdbx_seq_one_letter_code
_entity_poly.pdbx_strand_id
1 'polypeptide(L)'
;MANEIKKRTIEMKKESVLKAAIRLFAEKNYDATTMAEIAKEANVSFGSVSIYFGNKEELFKACIEQPLEEFSKILLHFDTTPVSYRDEIQTFILKHFEWFSTQNVYLRLLVQLTGQYERFSEAFKIVNEHTEKLNDKVSQLIVNGQQANQLAKGNAEKIAIS
;
A
#
# COMPACT_ATOMS: atom_id res chain seq x y z
N MET A 1 28.08 -14.77 8.44
CA MET A 1 27.31 -16.03 8.39
C MET A 1 26.31 -16.23 9.52
N ALA A 2 26.68 -16.54 10.78
CA ALA A 2 25.70 -16.85 11.85
C ALA A 2 24.74 -15.69 12.19
N ASN A 3 25.25 -14.46 12.23
CA ASN A 3 24.42 -13.26 12.47
C ASN A 3 23.46 -12.94 11.31
N GLU A 4 23.86 -13.24 10.06
CA GLU A 4 23.02 -13.05 8.88
C GLU A 4 21.89 -14.08 8.82
N ILE A 5 22.17 -15.34 9.17
CA ILE A 5 21.16 -16.39 9.27
C ILE A 5 20.11 -16.00 10.32
N LYS A 6 20.55 -15.57 11.51
CA LYS A 6 19.66 -15.12 12.58
C LYS A 6 18.81 -13.92 12.16
N LYS A 7 19.40 -12.93 11.49
CA LYS A 7 18.69 -11.75 10.97
C LYS A 7 17.62 -12.15 9.97
N ARG A 8 17.96 -12.99 8.99
CA ARG A 8 17.03 -13.47 7.95
C ARG A 8 15.88 -14.28 8.56
N THR A 9 16.14 -15.12 9.57
CA THR A 9 15.08 -15.84 10.29
C THR A 9 14.10 -14.89 10.99
N ILE A 10 14.60 -13.79 11.57
CA ILE A 10 13.74 -12.79 12.21
C ILE A 10 12.89 -12.07 11.17
N GLU A 11 13.47 -11.66 10.04
CA GLU A 11 12.75 -11.01 8.93
C GLU A 11 11.64 -11.91 8.38
N MET A 12 11.92 -13.20 8.14
CA MET A 12 10.91 -14.16 7.69
C MET A 12 9.75 -14.32 8.68
N LYS A 13 10.03 -14.32 9.99
CA LYS A 13 8.99 -14.38 11.03
C LYS A 13 8.19 -13.07 11.12
N LYS A 14 8.83 -11.93 10.93
CA LYS A 14 8.14 -10.63 10.87
C LYS A 14 7.20 -10.58 9.67
N GLU A 15 7.64 -11.08 8.52
CA GLU A 15 6.84 -11.20 7.31
C GLU A 15 5.67 -12.18 7.48
N SER A 16 5.87 -13.33 8.14
CA SER A 16 4.77 -14.28 8.39
C SER A 16 3.70 -13.69 9.29
N VAL A 17 4.09 -12.92 10.31
CA VAL A 17 3.16 -12.18 11.18
C VAL A 17 2.39 -11.14 10.39
N LEU A 18 3.06 -10.37 9.53
CA LEU A 18 2.39 -9.35 8.71
C LEU A 18 1.36 -9.98 7.77
N LYS A 19 1.71 -11.07 7.07
CA LYS A 19 0.80 -11.78 6.16
C LYS A 19 -0.42 -12.34 6.90
N ALA A 20 -0.21 -12.95 8.07
CA ALA A 20 -1.28 -13.44 8.92
C ALA A 20 -2.21 -12.31 9.38
N ALA A 21 -1.63 -11.18 9.80
CA ALA A 21 -2.38 -10.01 10.24
C ALA A 21 -3.20 -9.38 9.11
N ILE A 22 -2.61 -9.17 7.92
CA ILE A 22 -3.31 -8.64 6.74
C ILE A 22 -4.54 -9.49 6.43
N ARG A 23 -4.36 -10.82 6.39
CA ARG A 23 -5.46 -11.75 6.11
C ARG A 23 -6.55 -11.68 7.19
N LEU A 24 -6.18 -11.82 8.46
CA LEU A 24 -7.15 -11.86 9.56
C LEU A 24 -7.90 -10.54 9.71
N PHE A 25 -7.22 -9.40 9.60
CA PHE A 25 -7.89 -8.09 9.61
C PHE A 25 -8.82 -7.92 8.41
N ALA A 26 -8.47 -8.40 7.23
CA ALA A 26 -9.33 -8.30 6.06
C ALA A 26 -10.55 -9.24 6.13
N GLU A 27 -10.42 -10.39 6.79
CA GLU A 27 -11.49 -11.40 6.93
C GLU A 27 -12.44 -11.10 8.11
N LYS A 28 -11.89 -10.68 9.26
CA LYS A 28 -12.63 -10.54 10.53
C LYS A 28 -12.77 -9.09 11.00
N ASN A 29 -12.14 -8.14 10.29
CA ASN A 29 -12.02 -6.73 10.68
C ASN A 29 -11.07 -6.51 11.86
N TYR A 30 -10.68 -5.25 12.09
CA TYR A 30 -9.78 -4.91 13.20
C TYR A 30 -10.30 -5.44 14.54
N ASP A 31 -11.51 -5.07 14.97
CA ASP A 31 -11.97 -5.33 16.33
C ASP A 31 -12.08 -6.82 16.68
N ALA A 32 -12.51 -7.68 15.75
CA ALA A 32 -12.68 -9.11 16.00
C ALA A 32 -11.40 -9.96 15.81
N THR A 33 -10.26 -9.31 15.57
CA THR A 33 -8.95 -9.96 15.42
C THR A 33 -8.08 -9.71 16.65
N THR A 34 -7.48 -10.73 17.23
CA THR A 34 -6.58 -10.59 18.38
C THR A 34 -5.12 -10.84 17.99
N MET A 35 -4.19 -10.22 18.74
CA MET A 35 -2.75 -10.46 18.58
C MET A 35 -2.38 -11.93 18.83
N ALA A 36 -3.14 -12.64 19.67
CA ALA A 36 -2.95 -14.06 19.92
C ALA A 36 -3.36 -14.95 18.72
N GLU A 37 -4.47 -14.62 18.06
CA GLU A 37 -4.88 -15.30 16.82
C GLU A 37 -3.85 -15.09 15.72
N ILE A 38 -3.34 -13.87 15.56
CA ILE A 38 -2.27 -13.55 14.60
C ILE A 38 -1.01 -14.36 14.90
N ALA A 39 -0.58 -14.42 16.16
CA ALA A 39 0.59 -15.20 16.57
C ALA A 39 0.43 -16.69 16.22
N LYS A 40 -0.75 -17.24 16.48
CA LYS A 40 -1.10 -18.63 16.17
C LYS A 40 -1.05 -18.90 14.67
N GLU A 41 -1.69 -18.04 13.87
CA GLU A 41 -1.72 -18.16 12.40
C GLU A 41 -0.30 -18.04 11.80
N ALA A 42 0.51 -17.13 12.32
CA ALA A 42 1.89 -16.94 11.88
C ALA A 42 2.89 -17.98 12.41
N ASN A 43 2.44 -18.92 13.25
CA ASN A 43 3.24 -19.92 13.93
C ASN A 43 4.43 -19.31 14.73
N VAL A 44 4.14 -18.26 15.50
CA VAL A 44 5.10 -17.61 16.40
C VAL A 44 4.51 -17.46 17.80
N SER A 45 5.35 -17.12 18.79
CA SER A 45 4.84 -16.80 20.12
C SER A 45 4.18 -15.41 20.14
N PHE A 46 3.21 -15.21 21.03
CA PHE A 46 2.62 -13.88 21.27
C PHE A 46 3.67 -12.82 21.60
N GLY A 47 4.69 -13.19 22.39
CA GLY A 47 5.80 -12.31 22.72
C GLY A 47 6.59 -11.87 21.48
N SER A 48 6.75 -12.76 20.50
CA SER A 48 7.42 -12.43 19.23
C SER A 48 6.64 -11.39 18.42
N VAL A 49 5.31 -11.49 18.35
CA VAL A 49 4.47 -10.47 17.67
C VAL A 49 4.64 -9.11 18.35
N SER A 50 4.58 -9.09 19.68
CA SER A 50 4.74 -7.86 20.48
C SER A 50 6.13 -7.24 20.31
N ILE A 51 7.18 -8.06 20.18
CA ILE A 51 8.54 -7.58 19.89
C ILE A 51 8.64 -6.99 18.48
N TYR A 52 7.98 -7.59 17.48
CA TYR A 52 8.09 -7.17 16.08
C TYR A 52 7.28 -5.93 15.73
N PHE A 53 6.11 -5.76 16.35
CA PHE A 53 5.14 -4.73 15.96
C PHE A 53 4.57 -3.94 17.15
N GLY A 54 4.96 -4.24 18.40
CA GLY A 54 4.44 -3.55 19.57
C GLY A 54 3.00 -3.96 19.86
N ASN A 55 2.05 -3.12 19.49
CA ASN A 55 0.62 -3.31 19.77
C ASN A 55 -0.18 -3.62 18.49
N LYS A 56 -1.48 -3.87 18.66
CA LYS A 56 -2.39 -4.24 17.56
C LYS A 56 -2.61 -3.10 16.56
N GLU A 57 -2.61 -1.86 17.01
CA GLU A 57 -2.77 -0.67 16.17
C GLU A 57 -1.53 -0.42 15.32
N GLU A 58 -0.33 -0.51 15.91
CA GLU A 58 0.95 -0.45 15.18
C GLU A 58 1.08 -1.58 14.16
N LEU A 59 0.64 -2.80 14.50
CA LEU A 59 0.57 -3.89 13.55
C LEU A 59 -0.41 -3.60 12.40
N PHE A 60 -1.60 -3.07 12.71
CA PHE A 60 -2.57 -2.70 11.67
C PHE A 60 -2.03 -1.60 10.74
N LYS A 61 -1.39 -0.57 11.30
CA LYS A 61 -0.67 0.45 10.53
C LYS A 61 0.39 -0.16 9.63
N ALA A 62 1.21 -1.09 10.14
CA ALA A 62 2.20 -1.80 9.33
C ALA A 62 1.57 -2.66 8.21
N CYS A 63 0.38 -3.23 8.44
CA CYS A 63 -0.39 -3.94 7.40
C CYS A 63 -0.88 -3.01 6.28
N ILE A 64 -1.01 -1.71 6.53
CA ILE A 64 -1.30 -0.69 5.52
C ILE A 64 -0.01 -0.20 4.85
N GLU A 65 0.96 0.21 5.65
CA GLU A 65 2.18 0.89 5.19
C GLU A 65 3.06 0.02 4.30
N GLN A 66 3.35 -1.23 4.69
CA GLN A 66 4.32 -2.05 3.95
C GLN A 66 3.86 -2.41 2.52
N PRO A 67 2.63 -2.92 2.31
CA PRO A 67 2.15 -3.17 0.94
C PRO A 67 2.07 -1.89 0.11
N LEU A 68 1.74 -0.75 0.74
CA LEU A 68 1.68 0.54 0.07
C LEU A 68 3.06 1.04 -0.38
N GLU A 69 4.10 0.86 0.43
CA GLU A 69 5.48 1.20 0.06
C GLU A 69 5.96 0.37 -1.14
N GLU A 70 5.70 -0.94 -1.15
CA GLU A 70 6.02 -1.82 -2.28
C GLU A 70 5.27 -1.39 -3.54
N PHE A 71 3.98 -1.11 -3.39
CA PHE A 71 3.15 -0.69 -4.51
C PHE A 71 3.56 0.67 -5.07
N SER A 72 3.93 1.61 -4.21
CA SER A 72 4.32 2.95 -4.61
C SER A 72 5.60 2.96 -5.45
N LYS A 73 6.51 2.01 -5.21
CA LYS A 73 7.68 1.82 -6.08
C LYS A 73 7.29 1.45 -7.52
N ILE A 74 6.16 0.76 -7.70
CA ILE A 74 5.64 0.37 -9.01
C ILE A 74 4.81 1.50 -9.61
N LEU A 75 3.86 2.04 -8.85
CA LEU A 75 2.95 3.08 -9.32
C LEU A 75 3.63 4.40 -9.63
N LEU A 76 4.64 4.79 -8.85
CA LEU A 76 5.38 6.02 -9.10
C LEU A 76 6.48 5.80 -10.14
N HIS A 77 6.57 4.63 -10.78
CA HIS A 77 7.57 4.34 -11.82
C HIS A 77 6.97 4.47 -13.23
N PHE A 78 6.69 5.73 -13.59
CA PHE A 78 6.39 6.18 -14.94
C PHE A 78 7.14 7.49 -15.23
N ASP A 79 7.43 7.74 -16.50
CA ASP A 79 8.04 8.98 -16.96
C ASP A 79 6.97 10.06 -17.11
N THR A 80 7.24 11.28 -16.65
CA THR A 80 6.34 12.43 -16.87
C THR A 80 6.62 13.17 -18.18
N THR A 81 7.71 12.83 -18.87
CA THR A 81 8.13 13.38 -20.16
C THR A 81 8.43 12.30 -21.21
N PRO A 82 7.54 11.30 -21.38
CA PRO A 82 7.77 10.20 -22.31
C PRO A 82 7.72 10.68 -23.77
N VAL A 83 8.20 9.84 -24.68
CA VAL A 83 8.02 10.05 -26.14
C VAL A 83 6.54 9.99 -26.51
N SER A 84 5.79 9.06 -25.90
CA SER A 84 4.35 8.84 -26.13
C SER A 84 3.59 8.90 -24.80
N TYR A 85 2.83 9.96 -24.59
CA TYR A 85 2.05 10.14 -23.34
C TYR A 85 0.91 9.13 -23.24
N ARG A 86 0.30 8.76 -24.37
CA ARG A 86 -0.76 7.74 -24.41
C ARG A 86 -0.24 6.39 -23.94
N ASP A 87 0.92 5.96 -24.45
CA ASP A 87 1.49 4.65 -24.11
C ASP A 87 1.94 4.60 -22.66
N GLU A 88 2.47 5.70 -22.14
CA GLU A 88 2.84 5.82 -20.73
C GLU A 88 1.60 5.73 -19.82
N ILE A 89 0.52 6.45 -20.13
CA ILE A 89 -0.76 6.35 -19.40
C ILE A 89 -1.32 4.93 -19.48
N GLN A 90 -1.31 4.31 -20.66
CA GLN A 90 -1.81 2.94 -20.82
C GLN A 90 -0.98 1.95 -19.99
N THR A 91 0.35 2.08 -20.00
CA THR A 91 1.25 1.24 -19.20
C THR A 91 1.00 1.44 -17.70
N PHE A 92 0.84 2.69 -17.27
CA PHE A 92 0.50 3.03 -15.88
C PHE A 92 -0.82 2.39 -15.45
N ILE A 93 -1.89 2.57 -16.23
CA ILE A 93 -3.22 1.99 -15.93
C ILE A 93 -3.15 0.46 -15.86
N LEU A 94 -2.43 -0.20 -16.77
CA LEU A 94 -2.30 -1.65 -16.78
C LEU A 94 -1.55 -2.18 -15.55
N LYS A 95 -0.41 -1.57 -15.20
CA LYS A 95 0.34 -1.92 -13.97
C LYS A 95 -0.50 -1.72 -12.72
N HIS A 96 -1.26 -0.63 -12.67
CA HIS A 96 -2.16 -0.34 -11.57
C HIS A 96 -3.28 -1.40 -11.48
N PHE A 97 -3.94 -1.72 -12.60
CA PHE A 97 -5.00 -2.72 -12.64
C PHE A 97 -4.51 -4.11 -12.25
N GLU A 98 -3.36 -4.55 -12.79
CA GLU A 98 -2.74 -5.84 -12.47
C GLU A 98 -2.49 -5.98 -10.97
N TRP A 99 -1.86 -4.97 -10.34
CA TRP A 99 -1.59 -5.02 -8.91
C TRP A 99 -2.88 -5.13 -8.09
N PHE A 100 -3.86 -4.25 -8.32
CA PHE A 100 -5.13 -4.29 -7.57
C PHE A 100 -5.91 -5.58 -7.79
N SER A 101 -5.87 -6.16 -8.98
CA SER A 101 -6.53 -7.44 -9.28
C SER A 101 -5.96 -8.60 -8.45
N THR A 102 -4.69 -8.53 -8.04
CA THR A 102 -4.02 -9.54 -7.20
C THR A 102 -4.16 -9.29 -5.69
N GLN A 103 -4.54 -8.08 -5.28
CA GLN A 103 -4.52 -7.63 -3.88
C GLN A 103 -5.92 -7.38 -3.28
N ASN A 104 -6.90 -8.23 -3.59
CA ASN A 104 -8.28 -8.11 -3.08
C ASN A 104 -8.39 -8.06 -1.54
N VAL A 105 -7.45 -8.68 -0.83
CA VAL A 105 -7.37 -8.68 0.64
C VAL A 105 -6.96 -7.29 1.17
N TYR A 106 -5.97 -6.67 0.52
CA TYR A 106 -5.47 -5.36 0.89
C TYR A 106 -6.51 -4.24 0.65
N LEU A 107 -7.26 -4.32 -0.45
CA LEU A 107 -8.38 -3.41 -0.72
C LEU A 107 -9.41 -3.37 0.42
N ARG A 108 -9.69 -4.52 1.04
CA ARG A 108 -10.60 -4.58 2.20
C ARG A 108 -10.04 -3.84 3.40
N LEU A 109 -8.73 -3.90 3.63
CA LEU A 109 -8.08 -3.13 4.70
C LEU A 109 -8.19 -1.63 4.45
N LEU A 110 -8.00 -1.18 3.20
CA LEU A 110 -8.18 0.23 2.85
C LEU A 110 -9.62 0.70 3.09
N VAL A 111 -10.62 -0.11 2.73
CA VAL A 111 -12.04 0.21 3.01
C VAL A 111 -12.32 0.29 4.51
N GLN A 112 -11.74 -0.61 5.32
CA GLN A 112 -11.88 -0.55 6.78
C GLN A 112 -11.21 0.70 7.36
N LEU A 113 -10.03 1.05 6.85
CA LEU A 113 -9.28 2.25 7.23
C LEU A 113 -10.07 3.52 6.94
N THR A 114 -10.62 3.66 5.72
CA THR A 114 -11.42 4.84 5.35
C THR A 114 -12.70 4.96 6.14
N GLY A 115 -13.32 3.84 6.53
CA GLY A 115 -14.49 3.84 7.41
C GLY A 115 -14.18 4.21 8.88
N GLN A 116 -12.91 4.18 9.29
CA GLN A 116 -12.45 4.43 10.65
C GLN A 116 -11.26 5.41 10.70
N TYR A 117 -11.25 6.39 9.79
CA TYR A 117 -10.09 7.28 9.60
C TYR A 117 -9.72 8.07 10.86
N GLU A 118 -10.69 8.43 11.73
CA GLU A 118 -10.41 9.13 12.98
C GLU A 118 -9.63 8.26 13.96
N ARG A 119 -10.00 6.98 14.05
CA ARG A 119 -9.33 5.99 14.90
C ARG A 119 -7.92 5.70 14.39
N PHE A 120 -7.77 5.50 13.10
CA PHE A 120 -6.51 5.11 12.46
C PHE A 120 -5.88 6.29 11.71
N SER A 121 -5.84 7.46 12.36
CA SER A 121 -5.42 8.72 11.72
C SER A 121 -4.00 8.67 11.14
N GLU A 122 -3.06 8.00 11.81
CA GLU A 122 -1.70 7.83 11.29
C GLU A 122 -1.65 6.97 10.03
N ALA A 123 -2.32 5.81 10.04
CA ALA A 123 -2.37 4.94 8.87
C ALA A 123 -3.11 5.62 7.70
N PHE A 124 -4.17 6.38 8.00
CA PHE A 124 -4.91 7.15 7.01
C PHE A 124 -4.03 8.25 6.41
N LYS A 125 -3.25 8.97 7.23
CA LYS A 125 -2.31 9.98 6.77
C LYS A 125 -1.29 9.40 5.80
N ILE A 126 -0.75 8.21 6.08
CA ILE A 126 0.18 7.51 5.16
C ILE A 126 -0.50 7.28 3.80
N VAL A 127 -1.71 6.70 3.79
CA VAL A 127 -2.45 6.47 2.54
C VAL A 127 -2.68 7.79 1.80
N ASN A 128 -3.11 8.84 2.50
CA ASN A 128 -3.36 10.14 1.91
C ASN A 128 -2.10 10.75 1.28
N GLU A 129 -0.96 10.73 1.97
CA GLU A 129 0.31 11.24 1.43
C GLU A 129 0.78 10.47 0.18
N HIS A 130 0.51 9.16 0.12
CA HIS A 130 0.80 8.35 -1.05
C HIS A 130 -0.14 8.67 -2.23
N THR A 131 -1.42 8.88 -1.96
CA THR A 131 -2.42 9.31 -2.95
C THR A 131 -2.07 10.70 -3.50
N GLU A 132 -1.69 11.65 -2.65
CA GLU A 132 -1.26 13.00 -3.08
C GLU A 132 -0.05 12.93 -4.01
N LYS A 133 1.00 12.20 -3.63
CA LYS A 133 2.20 12.01 -4.49
C LYS A 133 1.86 11.41 -5.85
N LEU A 134 0.93 10.46 -5.89
CA LEU A 134 0.46 9.87 -7.14
C LEU A 134 -0.29 10.89 -8.00
N ASN A 135 -1.24 11.62 -7.40
CA ASN A 135 -2.04 12.63 -8.08
C ASN A 135 -1.18 13.75 -8.65
N ASP A 136 -0.17 14.21 -7.90
CA ASP A 136 0.78 15.23 -8.36
C ASP A 136 1.54 14.74 -9.61
N LYS A 137 2.03 13.50 -9.56
CA LYS A 137 2.81 12.94 -10.67
C LYS A 137 1.96 12.66 -11.90
N VAL A 138 0.73 12.17 -11.72
CA VAL A 138 -0.25 11.99 -12.81
C VAL A 138 -0.64 13.34 -13.42
N SER A 139 -0.89 14.35 -12.58
CA SER A 139 -1.16 15.72 -13.04
C SER A 139 -0.01 16.26 -13.88
N GLN A 140 1.24 16.06 -13.45
CA GLN A 140 2.42 16.46 -14.21
C GLN A 140 2.51 15.78 -15.58
N LEU A 141 2.25 14.46 -15.65
CA LEU A 141 2.20 13.72 -16.91
C LEU A 141 1.12 14.28 -17.86
N ILE A 142 -0.06 14.59 -17.33
CA ILE A 142 -1.16 15.15 -18.12
C ILE A 142 -0.80 16.55 -18.64
N VAL A 143 -0.30 17.43 -17.78
CA VAL A 143 0.13 18.79 -18.16
C VAL A 143 1.19 18.75 -19.25
N ASN A 144 2.21 17.91 -19.09
CA ASN A 144 3.28 17.76 -20.06
C ASN A 144 2.74 17.23 -21.41
N GLY A 145 1.82 16.27 -21.38
CA GLY A 145 1.20 15.73 -22.59
C GLY A 145 0.29 16.73 -23.31
N GLN A 146 -0.37 17.61 -22.56
CA GLN A 146 -1.15 18.72 -23.11
C GLN A 146 -0.24 19.77 -23.78
N GLN A 147 0.88 20.12 -23.14
CA GLN A 147 1.87 21.04 -23.70
C GLN A 147 2.54 20.47 -24.96
N ALA A 148 2.77 19.16 -25.00
CA ALA A 148 3.26 18.44 -26.16
C ALA A 148 2.18 18.22 -27.26
N ASN A 149 0.94 18.69 -27.06
CA ASN A 149 -0.22 18.47 -27.93
C ASN A 149 -0.54 16.97 -28.20
N GLN A 150 -0.13 16.06 -27.31
CA GLN A 150 -0.45 14.63 -27.40
C GLN A 150 -1.70 14.25 -26.59
N LEU A 151 -2.09 15.08 -25.62
CA LEU A 151 -3.30 14.91 -24.81
C LEU A 151 -4.25 16.11 -24.96
N ALA A 152 -5.55 15.85 -24.81
CA ALA A 152 -6.57 16.89 -24.90
C ALA A 152 -6.45 17.91 -23.75
N LYS A 153 -6.67 19.19 -24.06
CA LYS A 153 -6.71 20.26 -23.06
C LYS A 153 -7.87 20.04 -22.08
N GLY A 154 -7.61 20.25 -20.80
CA GLY A 154 -8.56 20.05 -19.72
C GLY A 154 -7.90 20.30 -18.36
N ASN A 155 -8.68 20.30 -17.29
CA ASN A 155 -8.12 20.47 -15.94
C ASN A 155 -7.40 19.18 -15.52
N ALA A 156 -6.07 19.21 -15.52
CA ALA A 156 -5.23 18.06 -15.20
C ALA A 156 -5.42 17.56 -13.76
N GLU A 157 -5.60 18.46 -12.79
CA GLU A 157 -5.85 18.10 -11.38
C GLU A 157 -7.17 17.34 -11.24
N LYS A 158 -8.24 17.82 -11.88
CA LYS A 158 -9.52 17.11 -11.90
C LYS A 158 -9.38 15.74 -12.53
N ILE A 159 -8.66 15.62 -13.65
CA ILE A 159 -8.47 14.34 -14.33
C ILE A 159 -7.63 13.37 -13.49
N ALA A 160 -6.62 13.87 -12.77
CA ALA A 160 -5.77 13.03 -11.91
C ALA A 160 -6.50 12.50 -10.67
N ILE A 161 -7.53 13.21 -10.19
CA ILE A 161 -8.30 12.87 -8.98
C ILE A 161 -9.61 12.11 -9.31
N SER A 162 -10.03 12.08 -10.59
CA SER A 162 -11.27 11.43 -11.06
C SER A 162 -11.15 9.92 -11.18
#